data_AF-A0A2X3EVJ8-F1
#
_entry.id   AF-A0A2X3EVJ8-F1
#
_cell.length_a   1.000
_cell.length_b   1.000
_cell.length_c   1.000
_cell.angle_alpha   90.00
_cell.angle_beta   90.00
_cell.angle_gamma   90.00
#
_symmetry.space_group_name_H-M   'P 1'
#
loop_
_entity.id
_entity.type
_entity.pdbx_description
1 polymer ?
#
loop_
_entity_poly.entity_id
_entity_poly.type
_entity_poly.pdbx_seq_one_letter_code
_entity_poly.pdbx_strand_id
1 'polypeptide(L)'
;MKYLASFHTTLKVSRYLFRALAVLLWLLIAFVSVFYIVNALHEREAEIHQELNLNADQAQRYIQRTADVMKELKYVAGNRLSAGDAVAQGQNGDMAVPNFEPLYPDSDCSAMSATWRNSLQSLAWFMRYWRDNFTAAYDLNRIFLIGSDNLCMANFGLRDVPIERDQALKVLHQRIEQYRNAPQNERGNNLFWISQGVRPGVGYFYALTPVYMANRLQAMLGVEQTIRMESFFTPGSLPMSVTIFDDNGQPLISLAGAEGKIQSEAKWMQERMWFGYSSGFRELVLKKSLSPSSLSIVYSVSVDQVLERIRMLIINAIVLNILSGAMLFALARMYERRIFIPAENDAQRLEEHEQFNRKIVASAPGRDLYSAHCRRDQYSQ
;
A
#
# COMPACT_ATOMS: atom_id res chain seq x y z
N MET A 1 -63.12 38.68 -8.60
CA MET A 1 -62.03 39.02 -7.65
C MET A 1 -61.24 37.81 -7.10
N LYS A 2 -61.56 36.53 -7.39
CA LYS A 2 -60.75 35.38 -6.92
C LYS A 2 -59.58 34.96 -7.84
N TYR A 3 -59.60 35.31 -9.13
CA TYR A 3 -58.57 34.87 -10.09
C TYR A 3 -57.27 35.67 -10.04
N LEU A 4 -57.30 36.94 -9.60
CA LEU A 4 -56.15 37.84 -9.66
C LEU A 4 -55.15 37.63 -8.51
N ALA A 5 -55.64 37.34 -7.29
CA ALA A 5 -54.78 36.93 -6.18
C ALA A 5 -54.01 35.61 -6.46
N SER A 6 -54.57 34.76 -7.33
CA SER A 6 -53.90 33.56 -7.82
C SER A 6 -52.72 33.89 -8.73
N PHE A 7 -52.77 34.95 -9.53
CA PHE A 7 -51.74 35.21 -10.55
C PHE A 7 -50.42 35.74 -9.95
N HIS A 8 -50.51 36.69 -9.00
CA HIS A 8 -49.33 37.19 -8.28
C HIS A 8 -48.66 36.11 -7.41
N THR A 9 -49.46 35.22 -6.82
CA THR A 9 -48.93 34.08 -6.06
C THR A 9 -48.27 33.07 -7.00
N THR A 10 -48.86 32.78 -8.17
CA THR A 10 -48.26 31.93 -9.20
C THR A 10 -46.94 32.50 -9.76
N LEU A 11 -46.84 33.81 -10.02
CA LEU A 11 -45.60 34.45 -10.50
C LEU A 11 -44.48 34.40 -9.45
N LYS A 12 -44.80 34.67 -8.17
CA LYS A 12 -43.82 34.52 -7.08
C LYS A 12 -43.35 33.07 -6.93
N VAL A 13 -44.28 32.11 -6.98
CA VAL A 13 -43.97 30.67 -6.90
C VAL A 13 -43.10 30.22 -8.09
N SER A 14 -43.36 30.70 -9.30
CA SER A 14 -42.56 30.38 -10.50
C SER A 14 -41.10 30.86 -10.39
N ARG A 15 -40.87 32.02 -9.76
CA ARG A 15 -39.53 32.57 -9.50
C ARG A 15 -38.75 31.71 -8.50
N TYR A 16 -39.41 31.27 -7.42
CA TYR A 16 -38.79 30.36 -6.46
C TYR A 16 -38.52 28.98 -7.06
N LEU A 17 -39.43 28.45 -7.88
CA LEU A 17 -39.24 27.19 -8.60
C LEU A 17 -38.04 27.24 -9.54
N PHE A 18 -37.84 28.33 -10.29
CA PHE A 18 -36.70 28.45 -11.20
C PHE A 18 -35.36 28.52 -10.46
N ARG A 19 -35.30 29.26 -9.34
CA ARG A 19 -34.12 29.28 -8.46
C ARG A 19 -33.84 27.92 -7.84
N ALA A 20 -34.88 27.23 -7.36
CA ALA A 20 -34.76 25.88 -6.81
C ALA A 20 -34.26 24.88 -7.87
N LEU A 21 -34.74 24.99 -9.11
CA LEU A 21 -34.29 24.16 -10.22
C LEU A 21 -32.83 24.43 -10.60
N ALA A 22 -32.40 25.69 -10.65
CA ALA A 22 -31.00 26.04 -10.88
C ALA A 22 -30.06 25.50 -9.79
N VAL A 23 -30.46 25.60 -8.52
CA VAL A 23 -29.71 25.03 -7.38
C VAL A 23 -29.68 23.51 -7.46
N LEU A 24 -30.81 22.86 -7.77
CA LEU A 24 -30.89 21.41 -7.91
C LEU A 24 -29.97 20.91 -9.04
N LEU A 25 -29.99 21.57 -10.19
CA LEU A 25 -29.09 21.25 -11.31
C LEU A 25 -27.61 21.44 -10.93
N TRP A 26 -27.29 22.52 -10.21
CA TRP A 26 -25.93 22.73 -9.74
C TRP A 26 -25.48 21.67 -8.73
N LEU A 27 -26.34 21.31 -7.77
CA LEU A 27 -26.07 20.22 -6.82
C LEU A 27 -25.90 18.88 -7.53
N LEU A 28 -26.67 18.60 -8.59
CA LEU A 28 -26.52 17.40 -9.40
C LEU A 28 -25.15 17.37 -10.10
N ILE A 29 -24.74 18.48 -10.72
CA ILE A 29 -23.41 18.61 -11.34
C ILE A 29 -22.30 18.41 -10.29
N ALA A 30 -22.48 19.00 -9.10
CA ALA A 30 -21.53 18.85 -8.01
C ALA A 30 -21.43 17.41 -7.52
N PHE A 31 -22.56 16.73 -7.38
CA PHE A 31 -22.59 15.32 -6.99
C PHE A 31 -21.90 14.41 -8.01
N VAL A 32 -22.17 14.61 -9.31
CA VAL A 32 -21.50 13.87 -10.39
C VAL A 32 -19.98 14.15 -10.39
N SER A 33 -19.58 15.40 -10.14
CA SER A 33 -18.16 15.78 -10.06
C SER A 33 -17.44 15.08 -8.91
N VAL A 34 -18.08 14.98 -7.73
CA VAL A 34 -17.53 14.24 -6.58
C VAL A 34 -17.36 12.77 -6.91
N PHE A 35 -18.38 12.14 -7.50
CA PHE A 35 -18.30 10.73 -7.90
C PHE A 35 -17.17 10.50 -8.90
N TYR A 36 -16.98 11.40 -9.86
CA TYR A 36 -15.89 11.33 -10.83
C TYR A 36 -14.50 11.39 -10.17
N ILE A 37 -14.30 12.29 -9.20
CA ILE A 37 -13.04 12.40 -8.45
C ILE A 37 -12.79 11.13 -7.62
N VAL A 38 -13.83 10.62 -6.91
CA VAL A 38 -13.71 9.41 -6.10
C VAL A 38 -13.36 8.20 -6.96
N ASN A 39 -13.98 8.06 -8.14
CA ASN A 39 -13.67 6.99 -9.07
C ASN A 39 -12.23 7.08 -9.60
N ALA A 40 -11.78 8.28 -9.97
CA ALA A 40 -10.40 8.51 -10.39
C ALA A 40 -9.40 8.19 -9.26
N LEU A 41 -9.73 8.50 -8.00
CA LEU A 41 -8.90 8.15 -6.85
C LEU A 41 -8.85 6.62 -6.65
N HIS A 42 -9.98 5.92 -6.73
CA HIS A 42 -10.03 4.46 -6.60
C HIS A 42 -9.23 3.77 -7.70
N GLU A 43 -9.31 4.26 -8.93
CA GLU A 43 -8.52 3.73 -10.05
C GLU A 43 -7.01 3.87 -9.80
N ARG A 44 -6.57 5.01 -9.24
CA ARG A 44 -5.17 5.19 -8.85
C ARG A 44 -4.77 4.35 -7.66
N GLU A 45 -5.62 4.23 -6.66
CA GLU A 45 -5.36 3.37 -5.51
C GLU A 45 -5.20 1.90 -5.96
N ALA A 46 -6.02 1.45 -6.92
CA ALA A 46 -5.92 0.12 -7.51
C ALA A 46 -4.64 -0.08 -8.34
N GLU A 47 -4.24 0.92 -9.14
CA GLU A 47 -2.97 0.91 -9.90
C GLU A 47 -1.77 0.80 -8.94
N ILE A 48 -1.75 1.62 -7.88
CA ILE A 48 -0.70 1.59 -6.85
C ILE A 48 -0.71 0.24 -6.15
N HIS A 49 -1.86 -0.27 -5.73
CA HIS A 49 -1.98 -1.57 -5.09
C HIS A 49 -1.42 -2.69 -5.97
N GLN A 50 -1.66 -2.64 -7.28
CA GLN A 50 -1.10 -3.60 -8.24
C GLN A 50 0.42 -3.48 -8.34
N GLU A 51 0.95 -2.26 -8.48
CA GLU A 51 2.39 -2.02 -8.55
C GLU A 51 3.13 -2.45 -7.28
N LEU A 52 2.57 -2.10 -6.11
CA LEU A 52 3.11 -2.52 -4.82
C LEU A 52 3.05 -4.04 -4.66
N ASN A 53 2.01 -4.72 -5.15
CA ASN A 53 1.95 -6.17 -5.14
C ASN A 53 3.02 -6.82 -6.03
N LEU A 54 3.29 -6.26 -7.22
CA LEU A 54 4.35 -6.77 -8.10
C LEU A 54 5.73 -6.68 -7.43
N ASN A 55 6.00 -5.55 -6.77
CA ASN A 55 7.21 -5.35 -5.97
C ASN A 55 7.26 -6.32 -4.77
N ALA A 56 6.14 -6.51 -4.08
CA ALA A 56 6.03 -7.50 -3.00
C ALA A 56 6.28 -8.94 -3.48
N ASP A 57 5.81 -9.29 -4.67
CA ASP A 57 6.03 -10.60 -5.28
C ASP A 57 7.49 -10.81 -5.72
N GLN A 58 8.19 -9.73 -6.10
CA GLN A 58 9.63 -9.77 -6.34
C GLN A 58 10.41 -10.04 -5.05
N ALA A 59 10.08 -9.34 -3.96
CA ALA A 59 10.68 -9.58 -2.65
C ALA A 59 10.38 -11.00 -2.12
N GLN A 60 9.14 -11.46 -2.29
CA GLN A 60 8.73 -12.82 -1.95
C GLN A 60 9.54 -13.88 -2.71
N ARG A 61 9.69 -13.70 -4.03
CA ARG A 61 10.49 -14.60 -4.87
C ARG A 61 11.97 -14.64 -4.45
N TYR A 62 12.52 -13.50 -4.03
CA TYR A 62 13.89 -13.45 -3.52
C TYR A 62 14.07 -14.37 -2.29
N ILE A 63 13.18 -14.27 -1.30
CA ILE A 63 13.23 -15.10 -0.08
C ILE A 63 12.96 -16.58 -0.39
N GLN A 64 12.00 -16.87 -1.25
CA GLN A 64 11.71 -18.24 -1.71
C GLN A 64 12.93 -18.87 -2.38
N ARG A 65 13.59 -18.13 -3.27
CA ARG A 65 14.79 -18.59 -3.98
C ARG A 65 15.92 -18.94 -3.01
N THR A 66 16.14 -18.13 -1.97
CA THR A 66 17.15 -18.45 -0.95
C THR A 66 16.74 -19.68 -0.12
N ALA A 67 15.46 -19.85 0.19
CA ALA A 67 14.96 -21.04 0.90
C ALA A 67 15.12 -22.33 0.07
N ASP A 68 14.89 -22.25 -1.25
CA ASP A 68 15.08 -23.38 -2.17
C ASP A 68 16.55 -23.80 -2.24
N VAL A 69 17.47 -22.83 -2.38
CA VAL A 69 18.92 -23.09 -2.31
C VAL A 69 19.31 -23.73 -0.98
N MET A 70 18.76 -23.22 0.12
CA MET A 70 19.04 -23.78 1.44
C MET A 70 18.60 -25.23 1.55
N LYS A 71 17.47 -25.60 0.94
CA LYS A 71 16.97 -26.98 0.91
C LYS A 71 17.90 -27.90 0.12
N GLU A 72 18.41 -27.45 -1.02
CA GLU A 72 19.40 -28.20 -1.81
C GLU A 72 20.71 -28.40 -1.05
N LEU A 73 21.25 -27.31 -0.49
CA LEU A 73 22.50 -27.38 0.27
C LEU A 73 22.36 -28.23 1.53
N LYS A 74 21.20 -28.19 2.21
CA LYS A 74 20.87 -29.06 3.35
C LYS A 74 20.90 -30.54 2.96
N TYR A 75 20.29 -30.89 1.83
CA TYR A 75 20.23 -32.26 1.35
C TYR A 75 21.63 -32.81 1.06
N VAL A 76 22.46 -32.01 0.38
CA VAL A 76 23.85 -32.41 0.09
C VAL A 76 24.69 -32.48 1.35
N ALA A 77 24.57 -31.51 2.26
CA ALA A 77 25.26 -31.53 3.54
C ALA A 77 24.90 -32.79 4.34
N GLY A 78 23.61 -33.12 4.49
CA GLY A 78 23.18 -34.33 5.20
C GLY A 78 23.78 -35.62 4.62
N ASN A 79 23.77 -35.76 3.29
CA ASN A 79 24.32 -36.95 2.62
C ASN A 79 25.85 -37.04 2.75
N ARG A 80 26.57 -35.94 2.54
CA ARG A 80 28.05 -35.91 2.57
C ARG A 80 28.60 -36.03 3.98
N LEU A 81 27.90 -35.47 4.97
CA LEU A 81 28.26 -35.64 6.38
C LEU A 81 28.10 -37.09 6.84
N SER A 82 27.11 -37.81 6.28
CA SER A 82 26.87 -39.23 6.60
C SER A 82 27.84 -40.18 5.88
N ALA A 83 28.30 -39.82 4.68
CA ALA A 83 29.07 -40.69 3.78
C ALA A 83 30.56 -40.30 3.66
N GLY A 84 31.09 -39.53 4.62
CA GLY A 84 32.40 -38.87 4.54
C GLY A 84 33.56 -39.76 4.06
N ASP A 85 33.55 -41.05 4.41
CA ASP A 85 34.62 -41.99 4.06
C ASP A 85 34.53 -42.55 2.63
N ALA A 86 33.33 -42.69 2.05
CA ALA A 86 33.15 -43.28 0.71
C ALA A 86 33.42 -42.29 -0.43
N VAL A 87 33.30 -40.98 -0.16
CA VAL A 87 33.39 -39.92 -1.18
C VAL A 87 34.80 -39.34 -1.27
N ALA A 88 35.51 -39.25 -0.14
CA ALA A 88 36.85 -38.66 -0.07
C ALA A 88 37.90 -39.46 -0.86
N GLN A 89 37.72 -40.79 -1.02
CA GLN A 89 38.67 -41.67 -1.71
C GLN A 89 38.84 -41.40 -3.22
N GLY A 90 37.95 -40.63 -3.86
CA GLY A 90 38.02 -40.32 -5.29
C GLY A 90 38.55 -38.92 -5.63
N GLN A 91 38.83 -38.07 -4.64
CA GLN A 91 39.09 -36.64 -4.85
C GLN A 91 40.45 -36.22 -4.26
N ASN A 92 41.52 -36.75 -4.84
CA ASN A 92 42.92 -36.37 -4.54
C ASN A 92 43.29 -35.06 -5.27
N GLY A 93 42.77 -33.93 -4.78
CA GLY A 93 43.24 -32.60 -5.13
C GLY A 93 43.62 -31.84 -3.86
N ASP A 94 44.69 -31.05 -3.92
CA ASP A 94 45.17 -30.22 -2.81
C ASP A 94 44.16 -29.08 -2.55
N MET A 95 43.10 -29.40 -1.80
CA MET A 95 42.06 -28.46 -1.43
C MET A 95 42.23 -28.04 0.02
N ALA A 96 42.22 -26.73 0.24
CA ALA A 96 42.11 -26.15 1.56
C ALA A 96 40.78 -26.57 2.21
N VAL A 97 40.86 -27.52 3.16
CA VAL A 97 39.75 -27.87 4.03
C VAL A 97 39.57 -26.72 5.04
N PRO A 98 38.35 -26.17 5.20
CA PRO A 98 38.14 -25.09 6.14
C PRO A 98 38.36 -25.57 7.57
N ASN A 99 39.10 -24.79 8.35
CA ASN A 99 39.27 -25.03 9.78
C ASN A 99 38.03 -24.55 10.53
N PHE A 100 37.74 -25.22 11.65
CA PHE A 100 36.71 -24.74 12.57
C PHE A 100 37.25 -23.56 13.38
N GLU A 101 36.50 -22.47 13.35
CA GLU A 101 36.71 -21.29 14.16
C GLU A 101 35.71 -21.30 15.32
N PRO A 102 36.15 -20.99 16.54
CA PRO A 102 35.24 -20.97 17.67
C PRO A 102 34.32 -19.73 17.61
N LEU A 103 33.02 -19.92 17.86
CA LEU A 103 32.07 -18.81 18.04
C LEU A 103 32.17 -18.19 19.45
N TYR A 104 32.83 -18.89 20.37
CA TYR A 104 33.09 -18.48 21.75
C TYR A 104 34.58 -18.56 22.06
N PRO A 105 35.17 -17.63 22.81
CA PRO A 105 36.57 -17.72 23.24
C PRO A 105 36.91 -19.05 23.95
N ASP A 106 35.94 -19.65 24.63
CA ASP A 106 36.12 -20.86 25.44
C ASP A 106 35.84 -22.18 24.68
N SER A 107 35.46 -22.13 23.39
CA SER A 107 35.14 -23.33 22.61
C SER A 107 36.40 -24.00 22.05
N ASP A 108 36.65 -25.27 22.42
CA ASP A 108 37.70 -26.07 21.80
C ASP A 108 37.21 -26.72 20.48
N CYS A 109 37.65 -26.16 19.36
CA CYS A 109 37.32 -26.64 18.02
C CYS A 109 38.36 -27.60 17.42
N SER A 110 39.47 -27.86 18.12
CA SER A 110 40.58 -28.66 17.60
C SER A 110 40.18 -30.13 17.41
N ALA A 111 39.51 -30.73 18.40
CA ALA A 111 39.05 -32.13 18.34
C ALA A 111 37.98 -32.36 17.26
N MET A 112 37.15 -31.36 16.97
CA MET A 112 36.11 -31.45 15.95
C MET A 112 36.69 -31.41 14.54
N SER A 113 37.79 -30.68 14.34
CA SER A 113 38.49 -30.61 13.05
C SER A 113 39.04 -31.97 12.59
N ALA A 114 39.47 -32.82 13.53
CA ALA A 114 40.00 -34.15 13.23
C ALA A 114 38.90 -35.15 12.87
N THR A 115 37.79 -35.16 13.64
CA THR A 115 36.67 -36.09 13.45
C THR A 115 35.86 -35.81 12.18
N TRP A 116 35.69 -34.54 11.82
CA TRP A 116 34.88 -34.14 10.66
C TRP A 116 35.71 -33.93 9.39
N ARG A 117 37.03 -34.19 9.41
CA ARG A 117 37.96 -33.83 8.33
C ARG A 117 37.52 -34.36 6.96
N ASN A 118 37.20 -35.65 6.87
CA ASN A 118 36.78 -36.30 5.61
C ASN A 118 35.45 -35.73 5.10
N SER A 119 34.47 -35.61 6.01
CA SER A 119 33.16 -35.04 5.71
C SER A 119 33.26 -33.58 5.24
N LEU A 120 34.07 -32.76 5.92
CA LEU A 120 34.35 -31.37 5.54
C LEU A 120 35.08 -31.26 4.21
N GLN A 121 36.05 -32.14 3.93
CA GLN A 121 36.75 -32.16 2.65
C GLN A 121 35.78 -32.42 1.50
N SER A 122 34.91 -33.43 1.65
CA SER A 122 33.89 -33.74 0.64
C SER A 122 32.88 -32.60 0.44
N LEU A 123 32.50 -31.94 1.54
CA LEU A 123 31.58 -30.80 1.51
C LEU A 123 32.26 -29.55 0.90
N ALA A 124 33.51 -29.29 1.24
CA ALA A 124 34.29 -28.17 0.70
C ALA A 124 34.47 -28.29 -0.82
N TRP A 125 34.73 -29.50 -1.33
CA TRP A 125 34.76 -29.75 -2.77
C TRP A 125 33.42 -29.41 -3.43
N PHE A 126 32.33 -29.91 -2.85
CA PHE A 126 31.00 -29.64 -3.39
C PHE A 126 30.67 -28.15 -3.34
N MET A 127 30.95 -27.46 -2.24
CA MET A 127 30.68 -26.02 -2.11
C MET A 127 31.51 -25.21 -3.11
N ARG A 128 32.76 -25.61 -3.38
CA ARG A 128 33.59 -25.00 -4.42
C ARG A 128 33.04 -25.25 -5.82
N TYR A 129 32.68 -26.49 -6.14
CA TYR A 129 32.05 -26.82 -7.42
C TYR A 129 30.73 -26.05 -7.59
N TRP A 130 29.89 -26.03 -6.56
CA TRP A 130 28.62 -25.32 -6.58
C TRP A 130 28.83 -23.82 -6.73
N ARG A 131 29.84 -23.27 -6.05
CA ARG A 131 30.26 -21.87 -6.23
C ARG A 131 30.59 -21.57 -7.67
N ASP A 132 31.55 -22.32 -8.23
CA ASP A 132 32.12 -22.02 -9.54
C ASP A 132 31.09 -22.17 -10.68
N ASN A 133 30.01 -22.95 -10.45
CA ASN A 133 28.95 -23.16 -11.45
C ASN A 133 27.65 -22.38 -11.21
N PHE A 134 27.34 -21.98 -9.97
CA PHE A 134 26.01 -21.43 -9.62
C PHE A 134 26.02 -20.10 -8.87
N THR A 135 27.14 -19.61 -8.33
CA THR A 135 27.08 -18.40 -7.46
C THR A 135 26.72 -17.11 -8.15
N ALA A 136 27.04 -16.94 -9.44
CA ALA A 136 26.61 -15.78 -10.22
C ALA A 136 25.07 -15.61 -10.26
N ALA A 137 24.32 -16.70 -10.09
CA ALA A 137 22.87 -16.67 -10.11
C ALA A 137 22.26 -16.30 -8.75
N TYR A 138 22.98 -16.50 -7.63
CA TYR A 138 22.42 -16.43 -6.27
C TYR A 138 23.08 -15.38 -5.35
N ASP A 139 24.15 -14.71 -5.78
CA ASP A 139 24.82 -13.62 -5.02
C ASP A 139 25.15 -13.97 -3.55
N LEU A 140 25.39 -15.25 -3.25
CA LEU A 140 25.78 -15.68 -1.91
C LEU A 140 27.19 -15.17 -1.58
N ASN A 141 27.34 -14.57 -0.41
CA ASN A 141 28.64 -14.13 0.10
C ASN A 141 29.38 -15.24 0.82
N ARG A 142 28.63 -16.05 1.58
CA ARG A 142 29.19 -17.03 2.50
C ARG A 142 28.28 -18.23 2.69
N ILE A 143 28.89 -19.39 2.82
CA ILE A 143 28.26 -20.61 3.32
C ILE A 143 29.07 -21.05 4.54
N PHE A 144 28.40 -21.36 5.64
CA PHE A 144 29.06 -21.76 6.88
C PHE A 144 28.31 -22.92 7.53
N LEU A 145 29.02 -23.76 8.27
CA LEU A 145 28.47 -24.88 9.01
C LEU A 145 28.84 -24.73 10.47
N ILE A 146 27.88 -24.91 11.37
CA ILE A 146 28.07 -24.81 12.82
C ILE A 146 27.78 -26.15 13.45
N GLY A 147 28.72 -26.69 14.22
CA GLY A 147 28.52 -27.95 14.94
C GLY A 147 27.39 -27.85 15.97
N SER A 148 26.61 -28.91 16.13
CA SER A 148 25.45 -28.91 17.04
C SER A 148 25.81 -28.75 18.51
N ASP A 149 26.96 -29.25 18.94
CA ASP A 149 27.29 -29.42 20.37
C ASP A 149 28.38 -28.41 20.80
N ASN A 150 29.26 -27.99 19.88
CA ASN A 150 30.51 -27.31 20.23
C ASN A 150 30.54 -25.82 19.82
N LEU A 151 29.49 -25.33 19.13
CA LEU A 151 29.41 -23.96 18.56
C LEU A 151 30.65 -23.56 17.73
N CYS A 152 31.28 -24.55 17.09
CA CYS A 152 32.41 -24.36 16.20
C CYS A 152 31.89 -24.15 14.77
N MET A 153 32.38 -23.11 14.10
CA MET A 153 31.96 -22.73 12.75
C MET A 153 33.04 -23.06 11.72
N ALA A 154 32.70 -23.85 10.69
CA ALA A 154 33.52 -24.00 9.49
C ALA A 154 33.01 -23.04 8.43
N ASN A 155 33.89 -22.19 7.92
CA ASN A 155 33.56 -21.24 6.85
C ASN A 155 33.97 -21.79 5.49
N PHE A 156 33.03 -21.95 4.56
CA PHE A 156 33.31 -22.38 3.19
C PHE A 156 33.55 -21.22 2.22
N GLY A 157 33.48 -19.97 2.69
CA GLY A 157 33.95 -18.73 2.04
C GLY A 157 33.76 -18.65 0.51
N LEU A 158 32.79 -17.87 0.04
CA LEU A 158 32.60 -17.66 -1.39
C LEU A 158 33.28 -16.37 -1.89
N ARG A 159 33.30 -15.33 -1.06
CA ARG A 159 33.99 -14.05 -1.28
C ARG A 159 34.76 -13.66 0.00
N ASP A 160 35.96 -13.08 -0.14
CA ASP A 160 36.70 -12.45 0.97
C ASP A 160 36.04 -11.11 1.33
N VAL A 161 34.93 -11.16 2.07
CA VAL A 161 34.30 -9.97 2.63
C VAL A 161 34.72 -9.85 4.10
N PRO A 162 35.45 -8.79 4.49
CA PRO A 162 35.73 -8.53 5.90
C PRO A 162 34.41 -8.20 6.59
N ILE A 163 33.94 -9.13 7.43
CA ILE A 163 32.78 -8.91 8.27
C ILE A 163 33.21 -7.94 9.40
N GLU A 164 32.34 -7.03 9.83
CA GLU A 164 32.34 -6.55 11.22
C GLU A 164 32.04 -7.75 12.13
N ARG A 165 33.05 -8.61 12.25
CA ARG A 165 32.95 -10.01 12.63
C ARG A 165 32.24 -10.17 13.96
N ASP A 166 32.56 -9.30 14.90
CA ASP A 166 32.08 -9.44 16.28
C ASP A 166 30.58 -9.19 16.42
N GLN A 167 30.01 -8.20 15.72
CA GLN A 167 28.59 -7.90 15.85
C GLN A 167 27.71 -8.92 15.11
N ALA A 168 28.12 -9.32 13.90
CA ALA A 168 27.42 -10.37 13.16
C ALA A 168 27.48 -11.72 13.89
N LEU A 169 28.64 -12.08 14.44
CA LEU A 169 28.80 -13.31 15.24
C LEU A 169 27.99 -13.26 16.54
N LYS A 170 27.90 -12.11 17.21
CA LYS A 170 27.07 -11.93 18.41
C LYS A 170 25.57 -12.12 18.10
N VAL A 171 25.08 -11.54 17.01
CA VAL A 171 23.67 -11.72 16.59
C VAL A 171 23.40 -13.17 16.19
N LEU A 172 24.28 -13.77 15.40
CA LEU A 172 24.19 -15.18 15.02
C LEU A 172 24.14 -16.08 16.26
N HIS A 173 25.01 -15.82 17.23
CA HIS A 173 25.04 -16.54 18.49
C HIS A 173 23.69 -16.45 19.22
N GLN A 174 23.16 -15.25 19.40
CA GLN A 174 21.88 -15.03 20.05
C GLN A 174 20.74 -15.80 19.34
N ARG A 175 20.73 -15.83 18.00
CA ARG A 175 19.73 -16.56 17.21
C ARG A 175 19.83 -18.08 17.36
N ILE A 176 21.05 -18.62 17.45
CA ILE A 176 21.28 -20.05 17.68
C ILE A 176 20.79 -20.49 19.06
N GLU A 177 21.08 -19.70 20.09
CA GLU A 177 20.60 -20.01 21.45
C GLU A 177 19.08 -19.90 21.57
N GLN A 178 18.47 -18.89 20.93
CA GLN A 178 17.01 -18.80 20.83
C GLN A 178 16.40 -20.05 20.19
N TYR A 179 17.00 -20.54 19.12
CA TYR A 179 16.55 -21.76 18.45
C TYR A 179 16.72 -23.02 19.31
N ARG A 180 17.86 -23.18 19.99
CA ARG A 180 18.09 -24.31 20.92
C ARG A 180 17.06 -24.33 22.04
N ASN A 181 16.67 -23.16 22.53
CA ASN A 181 15.69 -22.99 23.60
C ASN A 181 14.23 -23.06 23.11
N ALA A 182 13.97 -23.00 21.81
CA ALA A 182 12.63 -23.07 21.23
C ALA A 182 11.95 -24.43 21.50
N PRO A 183 10.61 -24.50 21.53
CA PRO A 183 9.87 -25.75 21.70
C PRO A 183 10.05 -26.71 20.49
N GLN A 184 9.86 -28.02 20.72
CA GLN A 184 10.19 -29.09 19.75
C GLN A 184 9.49 -28.97 18.39
N ASN A 185 8.32 -28.35 18.33
CA ASN A 185 7.59 -28.06 17.09
C ASN A 185 8.29 -27.01 16.21
N GLU A 186 9.05 -26.08 16.80
CA GLU A 186 9.75 -25.00 16.09
C GLU A 186 11.21 -25.35 15.79
N ARG A 187 11.79 -26.31 16.52
CA ARG A 187 13.14 -26.86 16.29
C ARG A 187 13.30 -27.59 14.95
N GLY A 188 12.32 -27.62 14.07
CA GLY A 188 12.47 -28.14 12.70
C GLY A 188 12.65 -27.06 11.64
N ASN A 189 12.37 -25.80 11.98
CA ASN A 189 12.20 -24.72 11.03
C ASN A 189 13.54 -24.05 10.68
N ASN A 190 13.60 -23.52 9.47
CA ASN A 190 14.70 -22.66 9.07
C ASN A 190 14.59 -21.32 9.78
N LEU A 191 15.72 -20.78 10.24
CA LEU A 191 15.81 -19.45 10.83
C LEU A 191 16.21 -18.45 9.77
N PHE A 192 15.57 -17.29 9.78
CA PHE A 192 15.84 -16.21 8.85
C PHE A 192 15.96 -14.91 9.62
N TRP A 193 16.98 -14.10 9.34
CA TRP A 193 17.09 -12.76 9.91
C TRP A 193 17.89 -11.85 8.97
N ILE A 194 17.74 -10.54 9.19
CA ILE A 194 18.50 -9.51 8.48
C ILE A 194 19.31 -8.72 9.50
N SER A 195 20.58 -8.45 9.18
CA SER A 195 21.37 -7.44 9.88
C SER A 195 21.52 -6.19 9.00
N GLN A 196 21.51 -5.01 9.63
CA GLN A 196 21.81 -3.76 8.94
C GLN A 196 23.28 -3.74 8.52
N GLY A 197 23.54 -3.23 7.31
CA GLY A 197 24.90 -2.92 6.86
C GLY A 197 25.28 -1.48 7.22
N VAL A 198 26.51 -1.10 6.89
CA VAL A 198 27.07 0.24 7.16
C VAL A 198 26.35 1.33 6.35
N ARG A 199 25.80 0.97 5.18
CA ARG A 199 25.08 1.89 4.30
C ARG A 199 23.57 1.74 4.46
N PRO A 200 22.80 2.84 4.54
CA PRO A 200 21.34 2.80 4.45
C PRO A 200 20.88 2.03 3.21
N GLY A 201 19.81 1.24 3.35
CA GLY A 201 19.28 0.41 2.25
C GLY A 201 20.12 -0.81 1.87
N VAL A 202 21.27 -1.07 2.51
CA VAL A 202 22.06 -2.29 2.34
C VAL A 202 22.12 -3.08 3.64
N GLY A 203 21.94 -4.40 3.56
CA GLY A 203 22.05 -5.30 4.71
C GLY A 203 22.56 -6.67 4.34
N TYR A 204 22.53 -7.57 5.32
CA TYR A 204 22.89 -8.98 5.14
C TYR A 204 21.71 -9.85 5.56
N PHE A 205 21.24 -10.67 4.64
CA PHE A 205 20.22 -11.68 4.87
C PHE A 205 20.90 -13.00 5.22
N TYR A 206 20.51 -13.56 6.35
CA TYR A 206 20.99 -14.85 6.83
C TYR A 206 19.86 -15.86 6.84
N ALA A 207 20.17 -17.06 6.36
CA ALA A 207 19.29 -18.22 6.49
C ALA A 207 20.08 -19.36 7.13
N LEU A 208 19.51 -20.01 8.14
CA LEU A 208 20.14 -21.10 8.89
C LEU A 208 19.17 -22.29 8.95
N THR A 209 19.60 -23.45 8.48
CA THR A 209 18.84 -24.70 8.55
C THR A 209 19.53 -25.72 9.44
N PRO A 210 18.78 -26.44 10.30
CA PRO A 210 19.33 -27.61 10.99
C PRO A 210 19.57 -28.76 10.02
N VAL A 211 20.63 -29.52 10.25
CA VAL A 211 21.00 -30.75 9.52
C VAL A 211 20.95 -31.92 10.51
N TYR A 212 20.05 -32.86 10.25
CA TYR A 212 19.83 -34.05 11.07
C TYR A 212 20.47 -35.27 10.43
N MET A 213 21.04 -36.14 11.26
CA MET A 213 21.49 -37.48 10.88
C MET A 213 21.00 -38.47 11.92
N ALA A 214 20.36 -39.56 11.48
CA ALA A 214 19.75 -40.56 12.36
C ALA A 214 18.88 -39.93 13.46
N ASN A 215 18.06 -38.93 13.09
CA ASN A 215 17.16 -38.18 13.99
C ASN A 215 17.85 -37.36 15.11
N ARG A 216 19.18 -37.16 15.02
CA ARG A 216 19.95 -36.26 15.90
C ARG A 216 20.44 -35.05 15.13
N LEU A 217 20.32 -33.85 15.71
CA LEU A 217 20.91 -32.63 15.15
C LEU A 217 22.43 -32.79 15.19
N GLN A 218 23.08 -32.74 14.03
CA GLN A 218 24.53 -32.86 13.90
C GLN A 218 25.19 -31.51 13.68
N ALA A 219 24.53 -30.66 12.88
CA ALA A 219 25.06 -29.34 12.53
C ALA A 219 23.92 -28.40 12.10
N MET A 220 24.24 -27.12 11.99
CA MET A 220 23.40 -26.12 11.34
C MET A 220 24.16 -25.53 10.15
N LEU A 221 23.52 -25.51 9.00
CA LEU A 221 24.06 -24.96 7.76
C LEU A 221 23.48 -23.57 7.54
N GLY A 222 24.35 -22.57 7.38
CA GLY A 222 23.96 -21.19 7.14
C GLY A 222 24.48 -20.63 5.84
N VAL A 223 23.73 -19.69 5.28
CA VAL A 223 24.17 -18.86 4.16
C VAL A 223 23.97 -17.39 4.50
N GLU A 224 24.84 -16.56 3.92
CA GLU A 224 24.77 -15.11 4.00
C GLU A 224 24.68 -14.53 2.58
N GLN A 225 23.76 -13.61 2.38
CA GLN A 225 23.55 -12.91 1.12
C GLN A 225 23.42 -11.41 1.37
N THR A 226 24.06 -10.58 0.54
CA THR A 226 23.83 -9.13 0.60
C THR A 226 22.45 -8.81 0.06
N ILE A 227 21.68 -8.05 0.83
CA ILE A 227 20.36 -7.55 0.45
C ILE A 227 20.47 -6.06 0.15
N ARG A 228 19.93 -5.64 -0.99
CA ARG A 228 19.82 -4.23 -1.37
C ARG A 228 18.35 -3.90 -1.50
N MET A 229 17.91 -2.84 -0.83
CA MET A 229 16.50 -2.47 -0.83
C MET A 229 16.00 -2.07 -2.22
N GLU A 230 16.90 -1.53 -3.04
CA GLU A 230 16.70 -1.24 -4.47
C GLU A 230 16.29 -2.46 -5.29
N SER A 231 16.67 -3.66 -4.86
CA SER A 231 16.32 -4.91 -5.55
C SER A 231 14.88 -5.39 -5.27
N PHE A 232 14.12 -4.68 -4.44
CA PHE A 232 12.73 -5.02 -4.10
C PHE A 232 11.67 -4.16 -4.75
N PHE A 233 12.07 -3.20 -5.59
CA PHE A 233 11.13 -2.44 -6.40
C PHE A 233 11.59 -2.36 -7.84
N THR A 234 10.62 -2.17 -8.73
CA THR A 234 10.86 -2.12 -10.17
C THR A 234 11.41 -0.73 -10.56
N PRO A 235 12.47 -0.61 -11.38
CA PRO A 235 12.94 0.68 -11.85
C PRO A 235 11.84 1.46 -12.57
N GLY A 236 11.67 2.75 -12.23
CA GLY A 236 10.59 3.59 -12.75
C GLY A 236 9.27 3.50 -11.96
N SER A 237 9.26 2.77 -10.85
CA SER A 237 8.13 2.76 -9.91
C SER A 237 7.90 4.13 -9.26
N LEU A 238 6.72 4.30 -8.68
CA LEU A 238 6.40 5.46 -7.84
C LEU A 238 7.47 5.66 -6.75
N PRO A 239 7.79 6.92 -6.36
CA PRO A 239 8.70 7.19 -5.25
C PRO A 239 8.09 6.65 -3.95
N MET A 240 8.60 5.52 -3.48
CA MET A 240 8.04 4.77 -2.35
C MET A 240 9.10 4.50 -1.29
N SER A 241 8.69 4.52 -0.03
CA SER A 241 9.51 4.06 1.08
C SER A 241 9.34 2.55 1.22
N VAL A 242 10.44 1.85 1.46
CA VAL A 242 10.43 0.40 1.68
C VAL A 242 11.12 0.10 2.98
N THR A 243 10.46 -0.67 3.85
CA THR A 243 10.99 -1.09 5.14
C THR A 243 10.69 -2.57 5.38
N ILE A 244 11.68 -3.34 5.81
CA ILE A 244 11.49 -4.72 6.26
C ILE A 244 11.41 -4.74 7.78
N PHE A 245 10.45 -5.50 8.30
CA PHE A 245 10.19 -5.70 9.72
C PHE A 245 10.47 -7.14 10.14
N ASP A 246 10.89 -7.31 11.38
CA ASP A 246 10.96 -8.62 12.03
C ASP A 246 9.58 -9.12 12.47
N ASP A 247 9.56 -10.29 13.12
CA ASP A 247 8.39 -10.92 13.71
C ASP A 247 7.73 -10.08 14.82
N ASN A 248 8.50 -9.24 15.49
CA ASN A 248 8.04 -8.34 16.56
C ASN A 248 7.60 -6.97 16.04
N GLY A 249 7.67 -6.73 14.73
CA GLY A 249 7.30 -5.46 14.12
C GLY A 249 8.35 -4.36 14.32
N GLN A 250 9.60 -4.73 14.55
CA GLN A 250 10.74 -3.81 14.59
C GLN A 250 11.34 -3.64 13.18
N PRO A 251 11.60 -2.39 12.73
CA PRO A 251 12.17 -2.14 11.42
C PRO A 251 13.64 -2.59 11.36
N LEU A 252 13.93 -3.60 10.54
CA LEU A 252 15.27 -4.15 10.34
C LEU A 252 16.07 -3.36 9.31
N ILE A 253 15.49 -2.93 8.20
CA ILE A 253 16.19 -2.14 7.18
C ILE A 253 15.19 -1.26 6.45
N SER A 254 15.58 -0.01 6.14
CA SER A 254 14.75 0.95 5.42
C SER A 254 15.54 1.66 4.33
N LEU A 255 14.87 1.94 3.21
CA LEU A 255 15.42 2.75 2.12
C LEU A 255 15.51 4.24 2.49
N ALA A 256 14.55 4.75 3.27
CA ALA A 256 14.41 6.19 3.58
C ALA A 256 15.32 6.68 4.73
N GLY A 257 16.28 5.88 5.18
CA GLY A 257 17.13 6.23 6.31
C GLY A 257 16.37 6.35 7.64
N ALA A 258 16.85 7.19 8.56
CA ALA A 258 16.26 7.33 9.90
C ALA A 258 15.00 8.23 9.94
N GLU A 259 14.85 9.15 8.99
CA GLU A 259 13.81 10.20 9.02
C GLU A 259 12.49 9.79 8.35
N GLY A 260 12.46 8.70 7.58
CA GLY A 260 11.27 8.15 6.91
C GLY A 260 10.82 6.80 7.47
N LYS A 261 11.13 6.50 8.74
CA LYS A 261 10.76 5.22 9.38
C LYS A 261 9.26 5.18 9.66
N ILE A 262 8.54 4.42 8.87
CA ILE A 262 7.16 4.01 9.17
C ILE A 262 7.19 3.26 10.51
N GLN A 263 6.36 3.70 11.45
CA GLN A 263 6.18 2.97 12.70
C GLN A 263 5.21 1.81 12.47
N SER A 264 5.55 0.63 12.97
CA SER A 264 4.66 -0.53 12.89
C SER A 264 3.37 -0.27 13.67
N GLU A 265 2.23 -0.43 12.99
CA GLU A 265 0.92 -0.39 13.66
C GLU A 265 0.47 -1.79 14.05
N ALA A 266 -0.14 -1.93 15.23
CA ALA A 266 -0.62 -3.21 15.76
C ALA A 266 -1.59 -3.94 14.80
N LYS A 267 -2.35 -3.18 13.99
CA LYS A 267 -3.27 -3.73 12.99
C LYS A 267 -2.55 -4.53 11.91
N TRP A 268 -1.35 -4.10 11.51
CA TRP A 268 -0.60 -4.74 10.42
C TRP A 268 0.05 -6.05 10.86
N MET A 269 0.34 -6.20 12.16
CA MET A 269 1.05 -7.37 12.70
C MET A 269 0.19 -8.63 12.76
N GLN A 270 -1.14 -8.49 12.78
CA GLN A 270 -2.07 -9.62 12.89
C GLN A 270 -2.35 -10.30 11.55
N GLU A 271 -2.28 -9.57 10.44
CA GLU A 271 -2.64 -10.06 9.12
C GLU A 271 -1.40 -10.36 8.26
N ARG A 272 -1.47 -11.40 7.41
CA ARG A 272 -0.36 -11.73 6.49
C ARG A 272 -0.17 -10.68 5.39
N MET A 273 -1.27 -10.08 4.95
CA MET A 273 -1.31 -9.02 3.97
C MET A 273 -2.24 -7.94 4.49
N TRP A 274 -1.83 -6.68 4.42
CA TRP A 274 -2.68 -5.54 4.76
C TRP A 274 -2.41 -4.41 3.77
N PHE A 275 -3.47 -3.75 3.32
CA PHE A 275 -3.40 -2.59 2.44
C PHE A 275 -4.36 -1.52 2.93
N GLY A 276 -3.87 -0.28 3.02
CA GLY A 276 -4.71 0.86 3.39
C GLY A 276 -3.91 2.06 3.84
N TYR A 277 -4.62 3.07 4.32
CA TYR A 277 -4.01 4.31 4.79
C TYR A 277 -3.44 4.17 6.20
N SER A 278 -2.28 4.78 6.43
CA SER A 278 -1.66 4.91 7.75
C SER A 278 -2.54 5.73 8.69
N SER A 279 -2.26 5.63 9.98
CA SER A 279 -2.81 6.55 10.98
C SER A 279 -2.59 8.02 10.55
N GLY A 280 -3.68 8.77 10.43
CA GLY A 280 -3.67 10.17 9.98
C GLY A 280 -3.76 10.37 8.46
N PHE A 281 -4.02 9.34 7.65
CA PHE A 281 -4.23 9.44 6.20
C PHE A 281 -3.07 10.12 5.44
N ARG A 282 -1.83 9.92 5.92
CA ARG A 282 -0.64 10.54 5.32
C ARG A 282 0.01 9.68 4.26
N GLU A 283 -0.03 8.37 4.45
CA GLU A 283 0.60 7.41 3.57
C GLU A 283 -0.37 6.28 3.22
N LEU A 284 -0.29 5.79 1.99
CA LEU A 284 -0.91 4.56 1.53
C LEU A 284 0.12 3.45 1.67
N VAL A 285 -0.22 2.39 2.38
CA VAL A 285 0.72 1.39 2.87
C VAL A 285 0.28 -0.01 2.43
N LEU A 286 1.22 -0.80 1.91
CA LEU A 286 1.06 -2.24 1.66
C LEU A 286 2.03 -3.01 2.55
N LYS A 287 1.53 -3.87 3.42
CA LYS A 287 2.30 -4.83 4.19
C LYS A 287 2.08 -6.24 3.66
N LYS A 288 3.14 -7.02 3.51
CA LYS A 288 3.08 -8.45 3.13
C LYS A 288 4.12 -9.28 3.89
N SER A 289 3.71 -10.42 4.42
CA SER A 289 4.62 -11.40 5.05
C SER A 289 5.45 -12.12 4.00
N LEU A 290 6.75 -12.28 4.24
CA LEU A 290 7.71 -12.90 3.32
C LEU A 290 7.92 -14.39 3.63
N SER A 291 7.05 -15.26 3.13
CA SER A 291 7.15 -16.71 3.37
C SER A 291 8.35 -17.34 2.63
N PRO A 292 9.08 -18.32 3.18
CA PRO A 292 8.86 -19.01 4.46
C PRO A 292 9.49 -18.35 5.69
N SER A 293 9.99 -17.11 5.58
CA SER A 293 10.53 -16.38 6.72
C SER A 293 9.43 -15.78 7.60
N SER A 294 9.78 -15.37 8.81
CA SER A 294 8.92 -14.57 9.70
C SER A 294 8.98 -13.07 9.41
N LEU A 295 9.76 -12.66 8.41
CA LEU A 295 9.93 -11.26 8.03
C LEU A 295 8.68 -10.73 7.31
N SER A 296 8.49 -9.42 7.37
CA SER A 296 7.48 -8.75 6.56
C SER A 296 8.05 -7.53 5.86
N ILE A 297 7.56 -7.25 4.66
CA ILE A 297 7.92 -6.06 3.90
C ILE A 297 6.75 -5.09 3.90
N VAL A 298 7.07 -3.82 4.10
CA VAL A 298 6.12 -2.72 4.09
C VAL A 298 6.58 -1.71 3.06
N TYR A 299 5.66 -1.39 2.17
CA TYR A 299 5.77 -0.34 1.19
C TYR A 299 4.88 0.83 1.60
N SER A 300 5.38 2.05 1.57
CA SER A 300 4.54 3.24 1.74
C SER A 300 4.75 4.27 0.65
N VAL A 301 3.65 4.92 0.28
CA VAL A 301 3.58 6.01 -0.70
C VAL A 301 2.85 7.17 -0.04
N SER A 302 3.41 8.37 -0.12
CA SER A 302 2.76 9.55 0.46
C SER A 302 1.48 9.90 -0.30
N VAL A 303 0.43 10.30 0.42
CA VAL A 303 -0.85 10.69 -0.21
C VAL A 303 -0.67 11.88 -1.16
N ASP A 304 0.29 12.77 -0.89
CA ASP A 304 0.63 13.87 -1.79
C ASP A 304 1.05 13.36 -3.18
N GLN A 305 1.87 12.28 -3.24
CA GLN A 305 2.27 11.66 -4.50
C GLN A 305 1.11 10.94 -5.19
N VAL A 306 0.20 10.31 -4.43
CA VAL A 306 -1.02 9.70 -4.97
C VAL A 306 -1.90 10.76 -5.64
N LEU A 307 -2.04 11.93 -4.98
CA LEU A 307 -2.84 13.04 -5.45
C LEU A 307 -2.18 13.80 -6.62
N GLU A 308 -0.85 13.84 -6.69
CA GLU A 308 -0.12 14.63 -7.70
C GLU A 308 -0.55 14.28 -9.14
N ARG A 309 -0.77 12.99 -9.41
CA ARG A 309 -1.16 12.52 -10.75
C ARG A 309 -2.61 12.84 -11.12
N ILE A 310 -3.50 12.96 -10.13
CA ILE A 310 -4.91 13.35 -10.33
C ILE A 310 -5.18 14.82 -10.01
N ARG A 311 -4.14 15.57 -9.61
CA ARG A 311 -4.25 16.97 -9.18
C ARG A 311 -4.91 17.85 -10.24
N MET A 312 -4.49 17.70 -11.50
CA MET A 312 -5.09 18.46 -12.61
C MET A 312 -6.56 18.12 -12.82
N LEU A 313 -6.94 16.85 -12.66
CA LEU A 313 -8.34 16.41 -12.76
C LEU A 313 -9.18 17.03 -11.64
N ILE A 314 -8.69 17.01 -10.40
CA ILE A 314 -9.36 17.62 -9.24
C ILE A 314 -9.53 19.13 -9.46
N ILE A 315 -8.47 19.84 -9.87
CA ILE A 315 -8.53 21.27 -10.14
C ILE A 315 -9.54 21.58 -11.24
N ASN A 316 -9.49 20.86 -12.37
CA ASN A 316 -10.41 21.06 -13.48
C ASN A 316 -11.86 20.81 -13.08
N ALA A 317 -12.13 19.77 -12.30
CA ALA A 317 -13.46 19.46 -11.80
C ALA A 317 -14.00 20.57 -10.87
N ILE A 318 -13.16 21.09 -9.96
CA ILE A 318 -13.53 22.20 -9.06
C ILE A 318 -13.81 23.48 -9.88
N VAL A 319 -12.91 23.83 -10.81
CA VAL A 319 -13.07 25.02 -11.66
C VAL A 319 -14.35 24.93 -12.49
N LEU A 320 -14.62 23.79 -13.11
CA LEU A 320 -15.81 23.58 -13.93
C LEU A 320 -17.09 23.63 -13.09
N ASN A 321 -17.07 23.12 -11.86
CA ASN A 321 -18.19 23.22 -10.92
C ASN A 321 -18.46 24.69 -10.52
N ILE A 322 -17.42 25.47 -10.21
CA ILE A 322 -17.57 26.90 -9.89
C ILE A 322 -18.11 27.68 -11.10
N LEU A 323 -17.56 27.43 -12.30
CA LEU A 323 -18.02 28.09 -13.53
C LEU A 323 -19.46 27.74 -13.86
N SER A 324 -19.86 26.46 -13.74
CA SER A 324 -21.25 26.04 -13.97
C SER A 324 -22.21 26.67 -12.96
N GLY A 325 -21.83 26.76 -11.68
CA GLY A 325 -22.62 27.44 -10.65
C GLY A 325 -22.79 28.93 -10.95
N ALA A 326 -21.71 29.62 -11.33
CA ALA A 326 -21.74 31.03 -11.73
C ALA A 326 -22.62 31.25 -12.96
N MET A 327 -22.54 30.36 -13.96
CA MET A 327 -23.35 30.42 -15.17
C MET A 327 -24.83 30.19 -14.88
N LEU A 328 -25.19 29.17 -14.09
CA LEU A 328 -26.57 28.90 -13.68
C LEU A 328 -27.15 30.07 -12.87
N PHE A 329 -26.35 30.68 -12.00
CA PHE A 329 -26.75 31.87 -11.25
C PHE A 329 -26.97 33.08 -12.15
N ALA A 330 -26.07 33.32 -13.11
CA ALA A 330 -26.21 34.40 -14.08
C ALA A 330 -27.46 34.22 -14.96
N LEU A 331 -27.73 33.00 -15.43
CA LEU A 331 -28.95 32.65 -16.16
C LEU A 331 -30.19 32.86 -15.28
N ALA A 332 -30.18 32.37 -14.04
CA ALA A 332 -31.26 32.59 -13.06
C ALA A 332 -31.63 34.07 -12.95
N ARG A 333 -30.61 34.94 -12.82
CA ARG A 333 -30.76 36.39 -12.70
C ARG A 333 -31.21 37.05 -14.01
N MET A 334 -30.72 36.58 -15.17
CA MET A 334 -31.09 37.12 -16.47
C MET A 334 -32.55 36.82 -16.80
N TYR A 335 -32.99 35.58 -16.61
CA TYR A 335 -34.39 35.17 -16.81
C TYR A 335 -35.34 35.93 -15.88
N GLU A 336 -34.96 36.12 -14.60
CA GLU A 336 -35.72 36.97 -13.68
C GLU A 336 -35.87 38.39 -14.24
N ARG A 337 -34.77 39.01 -14.68
CA ARG A 337 -34.79 40.39 -15.17
C ARG A 337 -35.51 40.57 -16.51
N ARG A 338 -35.38 39.63 -17.43
CA ARG A 338 -35.87 39.79 -18.81
C ARG A 338 -37.26 39.25 -19.07
N ILE A 339 -37.73 38.25 -18.33
CA ILE A 339 -39.01 37.59 -18.62
C ILE A 339 -40.01 37.83 -17.50
N PHE A 340 -39.59 37.66 -16.24
CA PHE A 340 -40.52 37.76 -15.12
C PHE A 340 -40.87 39.22 -14.74
N ILE A 341 -39.91 40.15 -14.79
CA ILE A 341 -40.18 41.57 -14.49
C ILE A 341 -41.11 42.23 -15.52
N PRO A 342 -40.90 42.09 -16.85
CA PRO A 342 -41.80 42.69 -17.83
C PRO A 342 -43.21 42.08 -17.80
N ALA A 343 -43.32 40.77 -17.59
CA ALA A 343 -44.61 40.10 -17.48
C ALA A 343 -45.42 40.56 -16.26
N GLU A 344 -44.76 40.92 -15.15
CA GLU A 344 -45.42 41.50 -13.98
C GLU A 344 -45.96 42.91 -14.28
N ASN A 345 -45.19 43.73 -14.99
CA ASN A 345 -45.60 45.08 -15.38
C ASN A 345 -46.73 45.08 -16.42
N ASP A 346 -46.67 44.19 -17.41
CA ASP A 346 -47.72 44.06 -18.42
C ASP A 346 -49.04 43.55 -17.81
N ALA A 347 -48.96 42.62 -16.85
CA ALA A 347 -50.13 42.17 -16.10
C ALA A 347 -50.73 43.29 -15.23
N GLN A 348 -49.90 44.10 -14.55
CA GLN A 348 -50.36 45.26 -13.77
C GLN A 348 -51.03 46.31 -14.65
N ARG A 349 -50.47 46.58 -15.83
CA ARG A 349 -51.04 47.55 -16.77
C ARG A 349 -52.38 47.08 -17.36
N LEU A 350 -52.54 45.78 -17.64
CA LEU A 350 -53.82 45.20 -18.02
C LEU A 350 -54.84 45.28 -16.87
N GLU A 351 -54.41 45.08 -15.61
CA GLU A 351 -55.26 45.25 -14.43
C GLU A 351 -55.74 46.70 -14.26
N GLU A 352 -54.86 47.68 -14.45
CA GLU A 352 -55.21 49.10 -14.41
C GLU A 352 -56.20 49.48 -15.52
N HIS A 353 -55.99 48.98 -16.74
CA HIS A 353 -56.91 49.21 -17.86
C HIS A 353 -58.28 48.55 -17.64
N GLU A 354 -58.34 47.35 -17.05
CA GLU A 354 -59.62 46.69 -16.71
C GLU A 354 -60.35 47.41 -15.58
N GLN A 355 -59.65 47.81 -14.52
CA GLN A 355 -60.23 48.58 -13.41
C GLN A 355 -60.69 49.98 -13.84
N PHE A 356 -59.95 50.64 -14.74
CA PHE A 356 -60.33 51.92 -15.33
C PHE A 356 -61.59 51.78 -16.19
N ASN A 357 -61.66 50.76 -17.04
CA ASN A 357 -62.83 50.51 -17.88
C ASN A 357 -64.07 50.15 -17.05
N ARG A 358 -63.89 49.38 -15.97
CA ARG A 358 -64.96 49.08 -15.00
C ARG A 358 -65.43 50.33 -14.24
N LYS A 359 -64.53 51.27 -13.93
CA LYS A 359 -64.88 52.56 -13.32
C LYS A 359 -65.65 53.46 -14.30
N ILE A 360 -65.29 53.50 -15.58
CA ILE A 360 -66.04 54.24 -16.61
C ILE A 360 -67.46 53.69 -16.78
N VAL A 361 -67.62 52.36 -16.80
CA VAL A 361 -68.94 51.71 -16.91
C VAL A 361 -69.81 51.96 -15.67
N ALA A 362 -69.19 52.19 -14.50
CA ALA A 362 -69.88 52.56 -13.26
C ALA A 362 -70.17 54.07 -13.14
N SER A 363 -69.38 54.92 -13.82
CA SER A 363 -69.53 56.38 -13.80
C SER A 363 -70.27 56.96 -15.01
N ALA A 364 -70.71 56.13 -15.97
CA ALA A 364 -71.51 56.57 -17.10
C ALA A 364 -72.89 57.10 -16.60
N PRO A 365 -73.22 58.38 -16.84
CA PRO A 365 -74.50 58.96 -16.41
C PRO A 365 -75.59 58.50 -17.37
N GLY A 366 -76.15 57.32 -17.11
CA GLY A 366 -77.27 56.77 -17.90
C GLY A 366 -78.23 55.93 -17.07
N ARG A 367 -78.03 55.83 -15.75
CA ARG A 367 -78.78 54.93 -14.87
C ARG A 367 -79.85 55.60 -14.01
N ASP A 368 -80.31 56.80 -14.40
CA ASP A 368 -81.41 57.51 -13.74
C ASP A 368 -82.64 57.77 -14.64
N LEU A 369 -82.66 57.31 -15.90
CA LEU A 369 -83.84 57.52 -16.78
C LEU A 369 -84.73 56.29 -17.03
N TYR A 370 -84.40 55.11 -16.50
CA TYR A 370 -85.25 53.91 -16.67
C TYR A 370 -86.03 53.48 -15.41
N SER A 371 -85.96 54.25 -14.31
CA SER A 371 -86.73 53.97 -13.09
C SER A 371 -87.99 54.83 -12.91
N ALA A 372 -88.26 55.77 -13.83
CA ALA A 372 -89.38 56.73 -13.70
C ALA A 372 -90.56 56.49 -14.67
N HIS A 373 -90.53 55.43 -15.50
CA HIS A 373 -91.57 55.20 -16.53
C HIS A 373 -92.40 53.92 -16.42
N CYS A 374 -92.36 53.21 -15.28
CA CYS A 374 -93.26 52.09 -14.97
C CYS A 374 -93.99 52.25 -13.63
N ARG A 375 -94.53 53.44 -13.36
CA ARG A 375 -95.47 53.64 -12.23
C ARG A 375 -96.52 54.72 -12.55
N ARG A 376 -97.28 54.54 -13.62
CA ARG A 376 -98.63 55.09 -13.80
C ARG A 376 -99.32 54.29 -14.91
N ASP A 377 -100.59 54.01 -14.68
CA ASP A 377 -101.52 53.20 -15.48
C ASP A 377 -101.37 51.70 -15.17
N GLN A 378 -102.29 50.99 -14.53
CA GLN A 378 -103.75 51.10 -14.52
C GLN A 378 -104.33 50.56 -13.20
N TYR A 379 -105.22 51.32 -12.57
CA TYR A 379 -106.30 50.83 -11.71
C TYR A 379 -107.60 51.48 -12.22
N SER A 380 -108.68 50.69 -12.30
CA SER A 380 -110.10 51.02 -12.45
C SER A 380 -110.70 51.15 -13.87
N GLN A 381 -111.23 50.03 -14.38
CA GLN A 381 -112.69 49.79 -14.43
C GLN A 381 -113.00 48.29 -14.36
#